data_AF-A0A951D3N2-F1
#
_entry.id   AF-A0A951D3N2-F1
#
_cell.length_a   1.000
_cell.length_b   1.000
_cell.length_c   1.000
_cell.angle_alpha   90.00
_cell.angle_beta   90.00
_cell.angle_gamma   90.00
#
_symmetry.space_group_name_H-M   'P 1'
#
loop_
_entity.id
_entity.type
_entity.pdbx_description
1 polymer ?
#
loop_
_entity_poly.entity_id
_entity_poly.type
_entity_poly.pdbx_seq_one_letter_code
_entity_poly.pdbx_strand_id
1 'polypeptide(L)'
;MEHRGGLQGWVEHRDGLHYARPILSRDLSEKTYVAGSMCRVQSGILRDPYTDATIKYVRAAGGNIDIDHVVALMDAWQKGAQQWPAAKRKMFANARVLAACPNQGLPKA
;
A
#
# COMPACT_ATOMS: atom_id res chain seq x y z
N MET A 1 29.49 10.81 -12.00
CA MET A 1 29.28 11.09 -10.56
C MET A 1 28.51 9.92 -9.98
N GLU A 2 29.11 9.29 -8.99
CA GLU A 2 28.75 8.02 -8.36
C GLU A 2 27.45 8.12 -7.53
N HIS A 3 26.45 7.27 -7.79
CA HIS A 3 25.35 7.06 -6.84
C HIS A 3 25.53 5.71 -6.17
N ARG A 4 25.99 5.79 -4.92
CA ARG A 4 26.21 4.68 -3.98
C ARG A 4 24.98 3.80 -3.84
N GLY A 5 25.24 2.48 -3.83
CA GLY A 5 24.25 1.44 -3.61
C GLY A 5 23.42 1.67 -2.36
N GLY A 6 22.10 1.70 -2.56
CA GLY A 6 21.09 1.64 -1.54
C GLY A 6 19.77 1.43 -2.25
N LEU A 7 19.00 0.42 -1.81
CA LEU A 7 17.57 0.32 -2.10
C LEU A 7 17.16 -0.08 -3.54
N GLN A 8 17.95 -0.82 -4.31
CA GLN A 8 17.46 -1.42 -5.56
C GLN A 8 16.54 -2.63 -5.26
N GLY A 9 15.23 -2.38 -5.28
CA GLY A 9 14.19 -3.36 -4.94
C GLY A 9 12.81 -2.75 -4.64
N TRP A 10 12.72 -1.42 -4.50
CA TRP A 10 11.44 -0.74 -4.50
C TRP A 10 10.87 -0.82 -5.89
N VAL A 11 9.69 -1.43 -5.99
CA VAL A 11 8.89 -1.20 -7.18
C VAL A 11 8.39 0.23 -7.08
N GLU A 12 9.06 1.13 -7.78
CA GLU A 12 8.44 2.37 -8.19
C GLU A 12 7.44 2.02 -9.28
N HIS A 13 6.20 1.72 -8.88
CA HIS A 13 5.10 2.01 -9.77
C HIS A 13 4.97 3.53 -9.76
N ARG A 14 5.24 4.12 -10.93
CA ARG A 14 5.50 5.54 -11.21
C ARG A 14 4.49 6.56 -10.67
N ASP A 15 3.44 6.12 -9.99
CA ASP A 15 2.37 6.96 -9.52
C ASP A 15 1.98 6.43 -8.13
N GLY A 16 2.44 7.12 -7.06
CA GLY A 16 2.23 6.76 -5.65
C GLY A 16 0.77 6.60 -5.19
N LEU A 17 -0.19 6.76 -6.10
CA LEU A 17 -1.63 6.67 -5.90
C LEU A 17 -2.23 5.27 -6.14
N HIS A 18 -1.44 4.29 -6.60
CA HIS A 18 -1.96 2.94 -6.88
C HIS A 18 -1.82 1.96 -5.70
N TYR A 19 -0.85 2.14 -4.81
CA TYR A 19 -0.68 1.26 -3.64
C TYR A 19 -1.76 1.47 -2.56
N ALA A 20 -2.29 2.69 -2.45
CA ALA A 20 -3.28 3.01 -1.44
C ALA A 20 -4.66 2.38 -1.72
N ARG A 21 -5.05 2.30 -3.00
CA ARG A 21 -6.35 1.77 -3.43
C ARG A 21 -6.64 0.34 -2.91
N PRO A 22 -5.76 -0.66 -3.13
CA PRO A 22 -5.99 -2.00 -2.60
C PRO A 22 -6.07 -2.00 -1.07
N ILE A 23 -5.24 -1.21 -0.38
CA ILE A 23 -5.26 -1.13 1.08
C ILE A 23 -6.59 -0.55 1.58
N LEU A 24 -7.03 0.60 1.05
CA LEU A 24 -8.33 1.19 1.38
C LEU A 24 -9.48 0.23 1.06
N SER A 25 -9.40 -0.48 -0.07
CA SER A 25 -10.38 -1.50 -0.45
C SER A 25 -10.40 -2.70 0.48
N ARG A 26 -9.28 -3.04 1.14
CA ARG A 26 -9.22 -4.10 2.14
C ARG A 26 -9.74 -3.62 3.49
N ASP A 27 -9.19 -2.51 3.98
CA ASP A 27 -9.26 -2.11 5.39
C ASP A 27 -10.50 -1.29 5.75
N LEU A 28 -11.09 -0.56 4.79
CA LEU A 28 -12.33 0.16 5.06
C LEU A 28 -13.52 -0.81 5.15
N SER A 29 -14.47 -0.57 6.05
CA SER A 29 -15.80 -1.20 6.04
C SER A 29 -16.82 -0.29 5.36
N GLU A 30 -18.03 -0.80 5.10
CA GLU A 30 -19.15 -0.02 4.56
C GLU A 30 -18.76 0.79 3.30
N LYS A 31 -17.98 0.14 2.43
CA LYS A 31 -17.35 0.76 1.28
C LYS A 31 -18.34 1.01 0.16
N THR A 32 -18.22 2.16 -0.49
CA THR A 32 -18.73 2.38 -1.85
C THR A 32 -17.55 2.55 -2.79
N TYR A 33 -17.74 2.20 -4.06
CA TYR A 33 -16.69 2.33 -5.08
C TYR A 33 -17.06 3.39 -6.12
N VAL A 34 -16.05 3.97 -6.74
CA VAL A 34 -16.22 4.78 -7.95
C VAL A 34 -16.84 3.89 -9.04
N ALA A 35 -17.81 4.43 -9.78
CA ALA A 35 -18.47 3.72 -10.86
C ALA A 35 -17.46 3.08 -11.83
N GLY A 36 -17.69 1.81 -12.20
CA GLY A 36 -16.80 1.04 -13.07
C GLY A 36 -15.51 0.55 -12.40
N SER A 37 -15.36 0.69 -11.08
CA SER A 37 -14.22 0.16 -10.33
C SER A 37 -14.67 -0.71 -9.16
N MET A 38 -13.92 -1.79 -8.90
CA MET A 38 -14.09 -2.62 -7.70
C MET A 38 -12.98 -2.41 -6.66
N CYS A 39 -12.08 -1.46 -6.91
CA CYS A 39 -10.87 -1.26 -6.10
C CYS A 39 -10.58 0.21 -5.79
N ARG A 40 -11.31 1.14 -6.42
CA ARG A 40 -11.20 2.57 -6.13
C ARG A 40 -12.35 2.96 -5.21
N VAL A 41 -12.08 2.95 -3.91
CA VAL A 41 -13.07 3.33 -2.88
C VAL A 41 -13.44 4.81 -3.02
N GLN A 42 -14.74 5.09 -2.96
CA GLN A 42 -15.35 6.42 -2.96
C GLN A 42 -15.63 6.88 -1.53
N SER A 43 -16.16 6.01 -0.68
CA SER A 43 -16.34 6.24 0.76
C SER A 43 -16.23 4.94 1.55
N GLY A 44 -16.00 5.04 2.86
CA GLY A 44 -16.00 3.91 3.79
C GLY A 44 -15.66 4.34 5.21
N ILE A 45 -15.58 3.38 6.12
CA ILE A 45 -15.26 3.60 7.53
C ILE A 45 -13.96 2.86 7.87
N LEU A 46 -12.99 3.55 8.45
CA LEU A 46 -11.82 2.95 9.08
C LEU A 46 -12.03 2.93 10.59
N ARG A 47 -11.83 1.77 11.23
CA ARG A 47 -11.56 1.69 12.67
C ARG A 47 -10.05 1.65 12.81
N ASP A 48 -9.45 2.77 13.21
CA ASP A 48 -8.00 2.92 13.25
C ASP A 48 -7.42 2.10 14.41
N PRO A 49 -6.61 1.06 14.14
CA PRO A 49 -6.06 0.22 15.20
C PRO A 49 -5.01 0.94 16.06
N TYR A 50 -4.51 2.12 15.65
CA TYR A 50 -3.47 2.84 16.40
C TYR A 50 -4.03 3.85 17.39
N THR A 51 -5.20 4.42 17.10
CA THR A 51 -5.82 5.47 17.92
C THR A 51 -7.18 5.10 18.49
N ASP A 52 -7.73 3.94 18.09
CA ASP A 52 -9.12 3.52 18.34
C ASP A 52 -10.18 4.48 17.75
N ALA A 53 -9.75 5.45 16.92
CA ALA A 53 -10.65 6.39 16.28
C ALA A 53 -11.46 5.71 15.17
N THR A 54 -12.72 6.14 15.01
CA THR A 54 -13.53 5.81 13.84
C THR A 54 -13.45 6.94 12.82
N ILE A 55 -12.83 6.68 11.68
CA ILE A 55 -12.60 7.66 10.62
C ILE A 55 -13.55 7.38 9.45
N LYS A 56 -14.33 8.40 9.07
CA LYS A 56 -15.16 8.36 7.86
C LYS A 56 -14.33 8.86 6.68
N TYR A 57 -14.04 7.95 5.76
CA TYR A 57 -13.36 8.28 4.50
C TYR A 57 -14.38 8.70 3.46
N VAL A 58 -14.22 9.89 2.88
CA VAL A 58 -14.97 10.35 1.71
C VAL A 58 -14.02 11.01 0.74
N ARG A 59 -13.83 10.39 -0.43
CA ARG A 59 -12.89 10.86 -1.45
C ARG A 59 -13.22 12.28 -1.93
N ALA A 60 -14.49 12.56 -2.21
CA ALA A 60 -14.93 13.86 -2.72
C ALA A 60 -14.74 15.00 -1.71
N ALA A 61 -14.65 14.69 -0.42
CA ALA A 61 -14.42 15.66 0.65
C ALA A 61 -12.93 15.82 0.99
N GLY A 62 -12.02 15.27 0.18
CA GLY A 62 -10.59 15.31 0.46
C GLY A 62 -10.15 14.41 1.61
N GLY A 63 -10.92 13.38 1.96
CA GLY A 63 -10.56 12.44 3.03
C GLY A 63 -9.15 11.87 2.84
N ASN A 64 -8.32 11.97 3.87
CA ASN A 64 -6.96 11.45 3.89
C ASN A 64 -6.81 10.37 4.97
N ILE A 65 -6.16 9.27 4.60
CA ILE A 65 -5.77 8.18 5.50
C ILE A 65 -4.36 7.80 5.08
N ASP A 66 -3.43 7.89 6.03
CA ASP A 66 -2.05 7.49 5.79
C ASP A 66 -1.91 5.97 5.86
N ILE A 67 -0.99 5.43 5.06
CA ILE A 67 -0.77 3.99 4.94
C ILE A 67 0.68 3.71 5.30
N ASP A 68 0.85 3.06 6.44
CA ASP A 68 2.17 2.84 7.01
C ASP A 68 2.58 1.38 7.00
N HIS A 69 3.89 1.17 6.97
CA HIS A 69 4.49 -0.11 7.30
C HIS A 69 4.59 -0.24 8.81
N VAL A 70 3.87 -1.22 9.37
CA VAL A 70 3.96 -1.56 10.81
C VAL A 70 5.41 -1.88 11.23
N VAL A 71 6.19 -2.45 10.31
CA VAL A 71 7.61 -2.73 10.49
C VAL A 71 8.41 -1.81 9.58
N ALA A 72 9.29 -1.01 10.15
CA ALA A 72 10.17 -0.13 9.39
C ALA A 72 11.06 -0.95 8.43
N LEU A 73 11.02 -0.59 7.15
CA LEU A 73 11.75 -1.33 6.12
C LEU A 73 13.27 -1.19 6.27
N MET A 74 13.76 -0.06 6.81
CA MET A 74 15.18 0.12 7.12
C MET A 74 15.63 -0.79 8.29
N ASP A 75 14.81 -0.95 9.32
CA ASP A 75 15.12 -1.86 10.43
C ASP A 75 15.20 -3.31 9.94
N ALA A 76 14.24 -3.74 9.11
CA ALA A 76 14.27 -5.05 8.46
C ALA A 76 15.54 -5.23 7.61
N TRP A 77 15.92 -4.19 6.85
CA TRP A 77 17.14 -4.20 6.02
C TRP A 77 18.39 -4.43 6.87
N GLN A 78 18.59 -3.61 7.92
CA GLN A 78 19.74 -3.68 8.82
C GLN A 78 19.81 -5.03 9.55
N LYS A 79 18.67 -5.63 9.88
CA LYS A 79 18.57 -6.95 10.53
C LYS A 79 18.69 -8.14 9.57
N GLY A 80 19.09 -7.91 8.31
CA GLY A 80 19.48 -8.98 7.39
C GLY A 80 18.55 -9.18 6.20
N ALA A 81 17.45 -8.42 6.06
CA ALA A 81 16.60 -8.52 4.87
C ALA A 81 17.33 -8.12 3.58
N GLN A 82 18.43 -7.38 3.68
CA GLN A 82 19.32 -7.08 2.55
C GLN A 82 19.87 -8.33 1.85
N GLN A 83 20.03 -9.44 2.58
CA GLN A 83 20.54 -10.70 2.06
C GLN A 83 19.45 -11.56 1.40
N TRP A 84 18.17 -11.20 1.58
CA TRP A 84 17.07 -11.96 0.98
C TRP A 84 17.06 -11.83 -0.54
N PRO A 85 16.51 -12.82 -1.27
CA PRO A 85 16.23 -12.68 -2.69
C PRO A 85 15.34 -11.45 -2.97
N ALA A 86 15.56 -10.79 -4.10
CA ALA A 86 14.83 -9.58 -4.47
C ALA A 86 13.30 -9.78 -4.46
N ALA A 87 12.82 -10.94 -4.94
CA ALA A 87 11.40 -11.29 -4.92
C ALA A 87 10.83 -11.31 -3.49
N LYS A 88 11.58 -11.87 -2.52
CA LYS A 88 11.17 -11.89 -1.11
C LYS A 88 11.15 -10.49 -0.50
N ARG A 89 12.13 -9.63 -0.80
CA ARG A 89 12.13 -8.22 -0.35
C ARG A 89 10.93 -7.45 -0.90
N LYS A 90 10.63 -7.62 -2.19
CA LYS A 90 9.47 -7.00 -2.85
C LYS A 90 8.16 -7.47 -2.22
N MET A 91 8.01 -8.76 -1.95
CA MET A 91 6.84 -9.29 -1.26
C MET A 91 6.73 -8.72 0.16
N PHE A 92 7.81 -8.72 0.94
CA PHE A 92 7.80 -8.17 2.29
C PHE A 92 7.37 -6.70 2.33
N ALA A 93 7.93 -5.86 1.44
CA ALA A 93 7.58 -4.44 1.36
C ALA A 93 6.13 -4.18 0.92
N ASN A 94 5.50 -5.11 0.19
CA ASN A 94 4.19 -4.90 -0.45
C ASN A 94 3.13 -5.94 -0.06
N ALA A 95 3.37 -6.80 0.93
CA ALA A 95 2.53 -7.96 1.21
C ALA A 95 1.05 -7.58 1.41
N ARG A 96 0.83 -6.48 2.14
CA ARG A 96 -0.50 -5.93 2.43
C ARG A 96 -1.23 -5.45 1.18
N VAL A 97 -0.51 -4.95 0.18
CA VAL A 97 -1.05 -4.43 -1.09
C VAL A 97 -1.42 -5.58 -2.02
N LEU A 98 -0.55 -6.58 -2.16
CA LEU A 98 -0.67 -7.64 -3.16
C LEU A 98 -1.89 -8.56 -2.96
N ALA A 99 -2.43 -8.63 -1.75
CA ALA A 99 -3.54 -9.52 -1.42
C ALA A 99 -4.94 -8.92 -1.66
N ALA A 100 -5.05 -7.62 -1.95
CA ALA A 100 -6.32 -6.91 -1.72
C ALA A 100 -7.12 -6.54 -2.99
N CYS A 101 -6.51 -6.55 -4.17
CA CYS A 101 -7.21 -6.28 -5.42
C CYS A 101 -6.61 -7.06 -6.59
N PRO A 102 -7.27 -8.11 -7.09
CA PRO A 102 -6.83 -8.78 -8.31
C PRO A 102 -7.01 -7.85 -9.52
N ASN A 103 -5.97 -7.74 -10.37
CA ASN A 103 -5.92 -7.01 -11.65
C ASN A 103 -5.77 -5.48 -11.62
N GLN A 104 -5.03 -4.90 -10.66
CA GLN A 104 -4.66 -3.48 -10.73
C GLN A 104 -3.37 -3.25 -11.53
N GLY A 105 -3.43 -3.42 -12.86
CA GLY A 105 -2.44 -2.83 -13.77
C GLY A 105 -0.96 -3.22 -13.56
N LEU A 106 -0.67 -4.37 -12.96
CA LEU A 106 0.66 -4.97 -13.12
C LEU A 106 0.87 -5.19 -14.62
N PRO A 107 2.00 -4.76 -15.22
CA PRO A 107 2.28 -5.12 -16.61
C PRO A 107 2.16 -6.64 -16.72
N LYS A 108 1.35 -7.10 -17.68
CA LYS A 108 1.42 -8.50 -18.09
C LYS A 108 2.87 -8.79 -18.48
N ALA A 109 3.35 -9.96 -18.09
CA ALA A 109 4.67 -10.46 -18.45
C ALA A 109 4.92 -10.33 -19.96
#